data_AF-A0A2M8NG91-F1
#
_entry.id   AF-A0A2M8NG91-F1
#
_cell.length_a   1.000
_cell.length_b   1.000
_cell.length_c   1.000
_cell.angle_alpha   90.00
_cell.angle_beta   90.00
_cell.angle_gamma   90.00
#
_symmetry.space_group_name_H-M   'P 1'
#
loop_
_entity.id
_entity.type
_entity.pdbx_description
1 polymer ?
#
loop_
_entity_poly.entity_id
_entity_poly.type
_entity_poly.pdbx_seq_one_letter_code
_entity_poly.pdbx_strand_id
1 'polypeptide(L)'
;TQHGEVVLTGDCVDFIIQGQGEAPFRQFVDTLHSGGSLTDVPSLGYRTTDDGATRINPRAPYVPLNNLPWYPYDKIDTTQYIGKSYLGNRVLSHNTSFGCPFACNFCAVVALANRRWLPESAERVANIVGHLYDTYGIDGMEFHDMDFFVSEERTAEIARRLISKVDGNFSWWGLGRVDTLTDYSDSTFDLMRRSGCKMVFMGAESGSDEMLKRMNKGGHS
;
A
#
# COMPACT_ATOMS: atom_id res chain seq x y z
N THR A 1 3.70 -6.78 11.79
CA THR A 1 3.69 -5.83 12.93
C THR A 1 5.08 -5.26 13.19
N GLN A 2 5.20 -4.06 13.80
CA GLN A 2 6.47 -3.51 14.32
C GLN A 2 6.69 -3.77 15.81
N HIS A 3 5.66 -4.22 16.53
CA HIS A 3 5.70 -4.47 17.98
C HIS A 3 5.53 -5.97 18.25
N GLY A 4 6.36 -6.79 17.59
CA GLY A 4 6.16 -8.24 17.59
C GLY A 4 6.20 -8.88 18.98
N GLU A 5 7.14 -8.45 19.82
CA GLU A 5 7.29 -8.96 21.18
C GLU A 5 6.03 -8.70 22.02
N VAL A 6 5.54 -7.46 22.01
CA VAL A 6 4.33 -7.07 22.75
C VAL A 6 3.09 -7.79 22.23
N VAL A 7 2.96 -8.00 20.92
CA VAL A 7 1.82 -8.73 20.36
C VAL A 7 1.83 -10.19 20.82
N LEU A 8 3.01 -10.81 20.91
CA LEU A 8 3.18 -12.20 21.33
C LEU A 8 3.06 -12.40 22.85
N THR A 9 2.99 -11.35 23.66
CA THR A 9 2.62 -11.50 25.09
C THR A 9 1.12 -11.74 25.27
N GLY A 10 0.30 -11.53 24.23
CA GLY A 10 -1.12 -11.80 24.29
C GLY A 10 -1.45 -13.29 24.20
N ASP A 11 -2.35 -13.77 25.05
CA ASP A 11 -2.78 -15.17 25.08
C ASP A 11 -3.57 -15.60 23.83
N CYS A 12 -4.02 -14.65 23.01
CA CYS A 12 -4.80 -14.90 21.80
C CYS A 12 -3.99 -14.88 20.50
N VAL A 13 -2.66 -14.76 20.57
CA VAL A 13 -1.79 -14.75 19.38
C VAL A 13 -0.69 -15.79 19.52
N ASP A 14 -0.66 -16.73 18.58
CA ASP A 14 0.36 -17.79 18.53
C ASP A 14 1.54 -17.41 17.61
N PHE A 15 1.22 -16.73 16.50
CA PHE A 15 2.18 -16.40 15.45
C PHE A 15 1.97 -14.99 14.93
N ILE A 16 3.05 -14.34 14.51
CA ILE A 16 3.03 -13.06 13.82
C ILE A 16 3.93 -13.11 12.59
N ILE A 17 3.61 -12.28 11.59
CA ILE A 17 4.52 -11.97 10.48
C ILE A 17 4.93 -10.50 10.58
N GLN A 18 6.23 -10.23 10.46
CA GLN A 18 6.82 -8.89 10.47
C GLN A 18 7.11 -8.37 9.06
N GLY A 19 6.89 -7.06 8.87
CA GLY A 19 7.13 -6.41 7.57
C GLY A 19 6.11 -6.83 6.50
N GLN A 20 6.59 -6.94 5.26
CA GLN A 20 5.81 -7.43 4.12
C GLN A 20 5.53 -8.93 4.30
N GLY A 21 4.26 -9.32 4.18
CA GLY A 21 3.77 -10.62 4.63
C GLY A 21 3.65 -11.67 3.54
N GLU A 22 3.55 -11.26 2.27
CA GLU A 22 3.06 -12.10 1.16
C GLU A 22 3.90 -13.37 0.96
N ALA A 23 5.22 -13.22 0.86
CA ALA A 23 6.14 -14.37 0.78
C ALA A 23 6.33 -15.13 2.11
N PRO A 24 6.67 -14.48 3.24
CA PRO A 24 6.90 -15.21 4.49
C PRO A 24 5.65 -15.92 5.02
N PHE A 25 4.46 -15.34 4.86
CA PHE A 25 3.21 -16.00 5.23
C PHE A 25 2.93 -17.23 4.38
N ARG A 26 3.23 -17.18 3.07
CA ARG A 26 3.11 -18.35 2.21
C ARG A 26 4.03 -19.48 2.69
N GLN A 27 5.30 -19.17 2.94
CA GLN A 27 6.26 -20.14 3.45
C GLN A 27 5.83 -20.70 4.82
N PHE A 28 5.25 -19.86 5.68
CA PHE A 28 4.71 -20.29 6.97
C PHE A 28 3.59 -21.32 6.80
N VAL A 29 2.61 -21.05 5.95
CA VAL A 29 1.49 -21.97 5.68
C VAL A 29 2.00 -23.30 5.10
N ASP A 30 2.94 -23.25 4.14
CA ASP A 30 3.53 -24.45 3.55
C ASP A 30 4.30 -25.29 4.62
N THR A 31 4.99 -24.61 5.53
CA THR A 31 5.73 -25.24 6.65
C THR A 31 4.79 -25.88 7.66
N LEU A 32 3.67 -25.23 8.01
CA LEU A 32 2.65 -25.81 8.88
C LEU A 32 1.98 -27.04 8.26
N HIS A 33 1.75 -27.03 6.95
CA HIS A 33 1.07 -28.11 6.26
C HIS A 33 1.97 -29.33 6.00
N SER A 34 3.21 -29.08 5.57
CA SER A 34 4.13 -30.13 5.09
C SER A 34 5.16 -30.57 6.14
N GLY A 35 5.18 -29.89 7.29
CA GLY A 35 6.25 -29.99 8.28
C GLY A 35 7.49 -29.17 7.87
N GLY A 36 8.38 -28.95 8.83
CA GLY A 36 9.59 -28.15 8.68
C GLY A 36 9.91 -27.35 9.94
N SER A 37 11.04 -26.65 9.94
CA SER A 37 11.44 -25.83 11.08
C SER A 37 10.84 -24.42 10.99
N LEU A 38 10.14 -24.00 12.05
CA LEU A 38 9.67 -22.63 12.18
C LEU A 38 10.82 -21.62 12.23
N THR A 39 12.05 -22.04 12.53
CA THR A 39 13.25 -21.18 12.49
C THR A 39 13.62 -20.73 11.09
N ASP A 40 13.17 -21.47 10.07
CA ASP A 40 13.56 -21.26 8.67
C ASP A 40 12.57 -20.35 7.93
N VAL A 41 11.45 -20.01 8.58
CA VAL A 41 10.43 -19.09 8.06
C VAL A 41 10.83 -17.65 8.40
N PRO A 42 11.30 -16.85 7.43
CA PRO A 42 11.70 -15.48 7.70
C PRO A 42 10.50 -14.64 8.14
N SER A 43 10.76 -13.54 8.86
CA SER A 43 9.74 -12.64 9.43
C SER A 43 8.75 -13.27 10.43
N LEU A 44 8.80 -14.58 10.68
CA LEU A 44 7.92 -15.26 11.63
C LEU A 44 8.33 -14.93 13.07
N GLY A 45 7.35 -14.53 13.89
CA GLY A 45 7.48 -14.49 15.33
C GLY A 45 6.50 -15.44 16.00
N TYR A 46 6.91 -16.08 17.08
CA TYR A 46 6.13 -17.08 17.83
C TYR A 46 6.66 -17.26 19.25
N ARG A 47 5.89 -17.91 20.11
CA ARG A 47 6.38 -18.40 21.41
C ARG A 47 6.94 -19.82 21.24
N THR A 48 8.13 -20.06 21.78
CA THR A 48 8.75 -21.39 21.82
C THR A 48 7.97 -22.32 22.74
N THR A 49 7.93 -23.61 22.42
CA THR A 49 7.29 -24.63 23.25
C THR A 49 8.08 -24.98 24.50
N ASP A 50 9.39 -24.75 24.48
CA ASP A 50 10.31 -25.27 25.49
C ASP A 50 10.34 -24.39 26.74
N ASP A 51 10.44 -23.07 26.57
CA ASP A 51 10.55 -22.07 27.64
C ASP A 51 9.49 -20.96 27.56
N GLY A 52 8.59 -21.00 26.56
CA GLY A 52 7.56 -19.97 26.35
C GLY A 52 8.11 -18.62 25.89
N ALA A 53 9.41 -18.54 25.60
CA ALA A 53 10.06 -17.32 25.18
C ALA A 53 9.57 -16.87 23.79
N THR A 54 9.51 -15.56 23.59
CA THR A 54 9.22 -14.99 22.28
C THR A 54 10.46 -15.12 21.39
N ARG A 55 10.29 -15.73 20.22
CA ARG A 55 11.27 -15.80 19.14
C ARG A 55 10.77 -15.06 17.93
N ILE A 56 11.63 -14.24 17.32
CA ILE A 56 11.35 -13.51 16.09
C ILE A 56 12.49 -13.76 15.12
N ASN A 57 12.18 -14.39 13.98
CA ASN A 57 13.16 -14.67 12.95
C ASN A 57 13.51 -13.39 12.16
N PRO A 58 14.71 -13.33 11.53
CA PRO A 58 15.11 -12.20 10.71
C PRO A 58 14.09 -11.86 9.62
N ARG A 59 13.94 -10.57 9.30
CA ARG A 59 12.99 -10.10 8.29
C ARG A 59 13.32 -10.68 6.91
N ALA A 60 12.27 -11.11 6.20
CA ALA A 60 12.34 -11.48 4.80
C ALA A 60 12.78 -10.28 3.93
N PRO A 61 13.45 -10.52 2.80
CA PRO A 61 13.63 -9.49 1.80
C PRO A 61 12.27 -9.06 1.24
N TYR A 62 12.16 -7.80 0.84
CA TYR A 62 10.95 -7.33 0.17
C TYR A 62 10.78 -7.98 -1.20
N VAL A 63 9.53 -8.29 -1.52
CA VAL A 63 9.11 -8.79 -2.83
C VAL A 63 8.54 -7.62 -3.64
N PRO A 64 9.04 -7.37 -4.86
CA PRO A 64 8.45 -6.38 -5.74
C PRO A 64 6.97 -6.70 -6.01
N LEU A 65 6.08 -5.71 -5.89
CA LEU A 65 4.64 -5.94 -6.04
C LEU A 65 4.25 -6.48 -7.42
N ASN A 66 5.02 -6.13 -8.46
CA ASN A 66 4.81 -6.69 -9.81
C ASN A 66 5.01 -8.21 -9.90
N ASN A 67 5.77 -8.80 -8.98
CA ASN A 67 6.02 -10.24 -8.93
C ASN A 67 4.93 -11.01 -8.17
N LEU A 68 4.00 -10.30 -7.52
CA LEU A 68 2.90 -10.89 -6.79
C LEU A 68 1.71 -11.12 -7.74
N PRO A 69 0.89 -12.17 -7.50
CA PRO A 69 -0.36 -12.33 -8.25
C PRO A 69 -1.28 -11.13 -8.01
N TRP A 70 -2.28 -10.96 -8.86
CA TRP A 70 -3.40 -10.07 -8.51
C TRP A 70 -4.11 -10.60 -7.27
N TYR A 71 -4.88 -9.75 -6.59
CA TYR A 71 -5.77 -10.26 -5.56
C TYR A 71 -6.72 -11.31 -6.16
N PRO A 72 -7.06 -12.36 -5.40
CA PRO A 72 -7.87 -13.47 -5.89
C PRO A 72 -9.35 -13.09 -5.90
N TYR A 73 -9.73 -12.12 -6.74
CA TYR A 73 -11.09 -11.57 -6.83
C TYR A 73 -12.17 -12.63 -7.14
N ASP A 74 -11.76 -13.75 -7.75
CA ASP A 74 -12.59 -14.92 -8.06
C ASP A 74 -12.75 -15.91 -6.90
N LYS A 75 -11.93 -15.79 -5.84
CA LYS A 75 -11.95 -16.70 -4.68
C LYS A 75 -12.83 -16.20 -3.53
N ILE A 76 -13.27 -14.95 -3.59
CA ILE A 76 -14.17 -14.34 -2.62
C ILE A 76 -15.31 -13.63 -3.35
N ASP A 77 -16.42 -13.40 -2.64
CA ASP A 77 -17.48 -12.55 -3.16
C ASP A 77 -17.06 -11.08 -3.08
N THR A 78 -16.34 -10.62 -4.11
CA THR A 78 -15.83 -9.24 -4.22
C THR A 78 -16.96 -8.20 -4.10
N THR A 79 -18.21 -8.55 -4.43
CA THR A 79 -19.32 -7.60 -4.38
C THR A 79 -19.65 -7.13 -2.95
N GLN A 80 -19.32 -7.91 -1.93
CA GLN A 80 -19.51 -7.55 -0.52
C GLN A 80 -18.59 -6.42 -0.05
N TYR A 81 -17.51 -6.17 -0.79
CA TYR A 81 -16.51 -5.16 -0.47
C TYR A 81 -16.72 -3.87 -1.27
N ILE A 82 -17.69 -3.85 -2.20
CA ILE A 82 -18.03 -2.66 -2.99
C ILE A 82 -18.85 -1.71 -2.12
N GLY A 83 -18.25 -0.58 -1.78
CA GLY A 83 -18.86 0.45 -0.96
C GLY A 83 -19.38 1.66 -1.74
N LYS A 84 -19.93 2.63 -1.02
CA LYS A 84 -20.20 3.98 -1.53
C LYS A 84 -19.23 4.95 -0.87
N SER A 85 -18.72 5.92 -1.62
CA SER A 85 -17.95 7.03 -1.06
C SER A 85 -18.21 8.31 -1.85
N TYR A 86 -17.51 9.40 -1.55
CA TYR A 86 -17.63 10.64 -2.32
C TYR A 86 -17.10 10.48 -3.77
N LEU A 87 -16.40 9.39 -4.08
CA LEU A 87 -16.00 9.05 -5.44
C LEU A 87 -17.17 8.57 -6.30
N GLY A 88 -18.10 7.77 -5.74
CA GLY A 88 -19.16 7.11 -6.50
C GLY A 88 -20.00 6.13 -5.66
N ASN A 89 -20.86 5.37 -6.33
CA ASN A 89 -21.76 4.40 -5.69
C ASN A 89 -21.20 2.97 -5.61
N ARG A 90 -20.12 2.69 -6.34
CA ARG A 90 -19.49 1.38 -6.46
C ARG A 90 -17.99 1.56 -6.38
N VAL A 91 -17.50 1.68 -5.17
CA VAL A 91 -16.11 2.04 -4.87
C VAL A 91 -15.38 0.86 -4.25
N LEU A 92 -14.18 0.59 -4.75
CA LEU A 92 -13.22 -0.34 -4.15
C LEU A 92 -11.94 0.40 -3.77
N SER A 93 -11.13 -0.26 -2.94
CA SER A 93 -9.83 0.23 -2.51
C SER A 93 -8.73 -0.68 -3.05
N HIS A 94 -7.59 -0.10 -3.41
CA HIS A 94 -6.40 -0.86 -3.80
C HIS A 94 -5.13 -0.16 -3.28
N ASN A 95 -4.11 -0.94 -2.96
CA ASN A 95 -2.77 -0.43 -2.66
C ASN A 95 -1.90 -0.67 -3.89
N THR A 96 -1.44 0.40 -4.53
CA THR A 96 -0.62 0.32 -5.75
C THR A 96 0.87 0.37 -5.46
N SER A 97 1.27 0.61 -4.21
CA SER A 97 2.65 0.60 -3.75
C SER A 97 2.74 0.17 -2.29
N PHE A 98 3.91 -0.34 -1.91
CA PHE A 98 4.24 -0.65 -0.51
C PHE A 98 5.38 0.24 -0.03
N GLY A 99 5.18 0.85 1.13
CA GLY A 99 6.17 1.72 1.75
C GLY A 99 6.18 3.15 1.20
N CYS A 100 7.17 3.92 1.64
CA CYS A 100 7.33 5.33 1.34
C CYS A 100 8.83 5.66 1.45
N PRO A 101 9.43 6.44 0.51
CA PRO A 101 10.87 6.69 0.52
C PRO A 101 11.29 7.79 1.51
N PHE A 102 10.33 8.56 2.00
CA PHE A 102 10.53 9.69 2.89
C PHE A 102 10.81 9.23 4.33
N ALA A 103 11.40 10.13 5.14
CA ALA A 103 11.92 9.83 6.47
C ALA A 103 11.29 10.74 7.55
N CYS A 104 9.98 10.94 7.49
CA CYS A 104 9.27 11.78 8.45
C CYS A 104 9.39 11.18 9.86
N ASN A 105 9.84 11.98 10.83
CA ASN A 105 10.25 11.53 12.17
C ASN A 105 9.11 10.92 13.00
N PHE A 106 7.86 11.27 12.69
CA PHE A 106 6.67 10.78 13.38
C PHE A 106 6.07 9.51 12.72
N CYS A 107 6.55 9.13 11.53
CA CYS A 107 5.86 8.18 10.68
C CYS A 107 6.34 6.75 10.91
N ALA A 108 5.43 5.87 11.32
CA ALA A 108 5.73 4.44 11.50
C ALA A 108 6.15 3.75 10.19
N VAL A 109 5.70 4.22 9.02
CA VAL A 109 6.03 3.63 7.72
C VAL A 109 7.55 3.55 7.49
N VAL A 110 8.31 4.52 8.02
CA VAL A 110 9.77 4.56 7.91
C VAL A 110 10.40 3.26 8.43
N ALA A 111 10.00 2.81 9.61
CA ALA A 111 10.48 1.57 10.22
C ALA A 111 9.84 0.31 9.59
N LEU A 112 8.65 0.43 9.01
CA LEU A 112 7.97 -0.67 8.33
C LEU A 112 8.71 -1.07 7.05
N ALA A 113 8.91 -0.08 6.17
CA ALA A 113 9.40 -0.26 4.81
C ALA A 113 10.90 0.05 4.67
N ASN A 114 11.56 0.51 5.73
CA ASN A 114 12.95 0.96 5.73
C ASN A 114 13.23 1.97 4.61
N ARG A 115 12.35 2.96 4.48
CA ARG A 115 12.39 4.00 3.44
C ARG A 115 12.43 3.46 2.00
N ARG A 116 11.88 2.26 1.78
CA ARG A 116 11.69 1.73 0.43
C ARG A 116 10.29 2.05 -0.04
N TRP A 117 10.20 2.29 -1.34
CA TRP A 117 8.95 2.41 -2.06
C TRP A 117 8.95 1.35 -3.16
N LEU A 118 7.97 0.47 -3.11
CA LEU A 118 7.85 -0.68 -4.01
C LEU A 118 6.54 -0.52 -4.80
N PRO A 119 6.56 0.20 -5.93
CA PRO A 119 5.36 0.41 -6.72
C PRO A 119 5.01 -0.78 -7.61
N GLU A 120 3.73 -1.02 -7.81
CA GLU A 120 3.22 -1.67 -9.01
C GLU A 120 3.50 -0.80 -10.24
N SER A 121 3.73 -1.42 -11.39
CA SER A 121 3.85 -0.70 -12.65
C SER A 121 2.52 -0.01 -13.00
N ALA A 122 2.60 1.12 -13.69
CA ALA A 122 1.40 1.85 -14.12
C ALA A 122 0.48 0.98 -15.01
N GLU A 123 1.07 0.11 -15.83
CA GLU A 123 0.33 -0.88 -16.61
C GLU A 123 -0.48 -1.83 -15.72
N ARG A 124 0.16 -2.39 -14.70
CA ARG A 124 -0.48 -3.32 -13.78
C ARG A 124 -1.66 -2.66 -13.06
N VAL A 125 -1.45 -1.45 -12.54
CA VAL A 125 -2.52 -0.68 -11.86
C VAL A 125 -3.70 -0.46 -12.81
N ALA A 126 -3.45 0.02 -14.03
CA ALA A 126 -4.52 0.29 -14.99
C ALA A 126 -5.24 -0.99 -15.43
N ASN A 127 -4.54 -2.12 -15.54
CA ASN A 127 -5.15 -3.41 -15.87
C ASN A 127 -6.02 -3.94 -14.72
N ILE A 128 -5.59 -3.78 -13.46
CA ILE A 128 -6.41 -4.13 -12.29
C ILE A 128 -7.66 -3.26 -12.24
N VAL A 129 -7.52 -1.94 -12.39
CA VAL A 129 -8.67 -1.02 -12.40
C VAL A 129 -9.63 -1.35 -13.54
N GLY A 130 -9.11 -1.57 -14.76
CA GLY A 130 -9.93 -1.97 -15.90
C GLY A 130 -10.67 -3.27 -15.66
N HIS A 131 -10.01 -4.30 -15.12
CA HIS A 131 -10.66 -5.55 -14.76
C HIS A 131 -11.79 -5.34 -13.75
N LEU A 132 -11.55 -4.54 -12.70
CA LEU A 132 -12.57 -4.25 -11.69
C LEU A 132 -13.74 -3.44 -12.24
N TYR A 133 -13.45 -2.50 -13.14
CA TYR A 133 -14.45 -1.71 -13.86
C TYR A 133 -15.32 -2.61 -14.73
N ASP A 134 -14.72 -3.43 -15.60
CA ASP A 134 -15.43 -4.29 -16.54
C ASP A 134 -16.22 -5.40 -15.84
N THR A 135 -15.65 -5.99 -14.78
CA THR A 135 -16.22 -7.17 -14.12
C THR A 135 -17.22 -6.81 -13.04
N TYR A 136 -16.96 -5.76 -12.27
CA TYR A 136 -17.76 -5.38 -11.11
C TYR A 136 -18.47 -4.04 -11.27
N GLY A 137 -18.27 -3.33 -12.39
CA GLY A 137 -18.93 -2.05 -12.66
C GLY A 137 -18.59 -0.99 -11.62
N ILE A 138 -17.35 -0.96 -11.12
CA ILE A 138 -16.96 0.08 -10.17
C ILE A 138 -16.96 1.45 -10.86
N ASP A 139 -17.43 2.47 -10.16
CA ASP A 139 -17.39 3.87 -10.60
C ASP A 139 -16.39 4.69 -9.78
N GLY A 140 -15.70 4.08 -8.82
CA GLY A 140 -14.59 4.71 -8.14
C GLY A 140 -13.53 3.78 -7.57
N MET A 141 -12.32 4.32 -7.40
CA MET A 141 -11.18 3.64 -6.81
C MET A 141 -10.46 4.51 -5.78
N GLU A 142 -10.21 3.95 -4.61
CA GLU A 142 -9.41 4.58 -3.56
C GLU A 142 -8.01 3.98 -3.54
N PHE A 143 -6.99 4.77 -3.86
CA PHE A 143 -5.60 4.32 -3.75
C PHE A 143 -5.07 4.64 -2.35
N HIS A 144 -4.93 3.60 -1.53
CA HIS A 144 -4.54 3.69 -0.11
C HIS A 144 -3.02 3.59 0.11
N ASP A 145 -2.25 3.83 -0.95
CA ASP A 145 -0.80 3.93 -0.90
C ASP A 145 -0.33 4.85 0.24
N MET A 146 0.75 4.45 0.91
CA MET A 146 1.38 5.30 1.93
C MET A 146 1.91 6.62 1.34
N ASP A 147 2.23 6.61 0.04
CA ASP A 147 2.41 7.78 -0.81
C ASP A 147 2.27 7.35 -2.28
N PHE A 148 1.19 7.75 -2.95
CA PHE A 148 0.89 7.41 -4.33
C PHE A 148 1.75 8.23 -5.32
N PHE A 149 2.05 9.48 -4.95
CA PHE A 149 2.56 10.51 -5.86
C PHE A 149 4.09 10.62 -5.87
N VAL A 150 4.80 9.64 -5.31
CA VAL A 150 6.27 9.60 -5.26
C VAL A 150 6.95 9.83 -6.62
N SER A 151 6.32 9.41 -7.72
CA SER A 151 6.85 9.55 -9.09
C SER A 151 5.81 10.18 -10.03
N GLU A 152 6.11 11.38 -10.53
CA GLU A 152 5.26 12.07 -11.51
C GLU A 152 5.06 11.24 -12.78
N GLU A 153 6.15 10.67 -13.32
CA GLU A 153 6.11 9.83 -14.52
C GLU A 153 5.14 8.66 -14.35
N ARG A 154 5.20 7.97 -13.21
CA ARG A 154 4.29 6.86 -12.90
C ARG A 154 2.84 7.35 -12.79
N THR A 155 2.60 8.46 -12.10
CA THR A 155 1.26 9.05 -11.97
C THR A 155 0.67 9.42 -13.33
N ALA A 156 1.44 10.10 -14.18
CA ALA A 156 1.03 10.49 -15.52
C ALA A 156 0.75 9.27 -16.41
N GLU A 157 1.56 8.20 -16.29
CA GLU A 157 1.34 6.94 -17.01
C GLU A 157 0.07 6.23 -16.56
N ILE A 158 -0.20 6.15 -15.25
CA ILE A 158 -1.45 5.60 -14.72
C ILE A 158 -2.63 6.40 -15.29
N ALA A 159 -2.60 7.73 -15.18
CA ALA A 159 -3.66 8.60 -15.67
C ALA A 159 -3.94 8.40 -17.16
N ARG A 160 -2.88 8.37 -18.00
CA ARG A 160 -3.02 8.13 -19.46
C ARG A 160 -3.65 6.78 -19.77
N ARG A 161 -3.28 5.73 -19.04
CA ARG A 161 -3.86 4.39 -19.23
C ARG A 161 -5.30 4.32 -18.78
N LEU A 162 -5.64 4.93 -17.63
CA LEU A 162 -7.01 4.96 -17.13
C LEU A 162 -7.96 5.66 -18.10
N ILE A 163 -7.56 6.78 -18.73
CA ILE A 163 -8.36 7.46 -19.76
C ILE A 163 -8.79 6.51 -20.90
N SER A 164 -7.99 5.48 -21.21
CA SER A 164 -8.32 4.48 -22.24
C SER A 164 -9.08 3.25 -21.74
N LYS A 165 -9.29 3.12 -20.42
CA LYS A 165 -9.85 1.92 -19.77
C LYS A 165 -11.21 2.15 -19.14
N VAL A 166 -11.48 3.38 -18.69
CA VAL A 166 -12.71 3.74 -18.00
C VAL A 166 -13.38 4.93 -18.68
N ASP A 167 -14.67 5.10 -18.45
CA ASP A 167 -15.42 6.24 -18.95
C ASP A 167 -15.30 7.47 -18.02
N GLY A 168 -15.92 8.58 -18.42
CA GLY A 168 -15.88 9.83 -17.65
C GLY A 168 -16.64 9.81 -16.32
N ASN A 169 -17.32 8.72 -15.97
CA ASN A 169 -18.00 8.56 -14.68
C ASN A 169 -17.07 7.98 -13.60
N PHE A 170 -15.96 7.38 -13.99
CA PHE A 170 -15.00 6.82 -13.05
C PHE A 170 -14.24 7.93 -12.30
N SER A 171 -14.10 7.77 -10.98
CA SER A 171 -13.36 8.69 -10.13
C SER A 171 -12.31 7.98 -9.27
N TRP A 172 -11.20 8.63 -8.97
CA TRP A 172 -10.21 8.09 -8.05
C TRP A 172 -9.59 9.16 -7.14
N TRP A 173 -8.99 8.71 -6.04
CA TRP A 173 -8.15 9.54 -5.18
C TRP A 173 -6.87 8.81 -4.77
N GLY A 174 -5.86 9.57 -4.37
CA GLY A 174 -4.63 9.05 -3.78
C GLY A 174 -4.10 9.99 -2.70
N LEU A 175 -3.22 9.45 -1.84
CA LEU A 175 -2.50 10.21 -0.82
C LEU A 175 -1.12 10.61 -1.32
N GLY A 176 -0.69 11.84 -1.03
CA GLY A 176 0.68 12.26 -1.31
C GLY A 176 1.16 13.42 -0.46
N ARG A 177 2.42 13.79 -0.69
CA ARG A 177 3.04 14.93 -0.05
C ARG A 177 2.92 16.19 -0.90
N VAL A 178 2.70 17.30 -0.22
CA VAL A 178 2.60 18.62 -0.85
C VAL A 178 3.85 18.95 -1.66
N ASP A 179 5.04 18.77 -1.08
CA ASP A 179 6.31 19.14 -1.73
C ASP A 179 6.64 18.31 -2.97
N THR A 180 6.16 17.06 -3.03
CA THR A 180 6.28 16.25 -4.25
C THR A 180 5.30 16.70 -5.32
N LEU A 181 4.06 17.01 -4.94
CA LEU A 181 3.03 17.46 -5.86
C LEU A 181 3.30 18.87 -6.40
N THR A 182 3.93 19.75 -5.64
CA THR A 182 4.28 21.11 -6.12
C THR A 182 5.30 21.10 -7.26
N ASP A 183 6.06 20.02 -7.38
CA ASP A 183 7.04 19.85 -8.47
C ASP A 183 6.43 19.22 -9.74
N TYR A 184 5.16 18.77 -9.68
CA TYR A 184 4.49 18.22 -10.85
C TYR A 184 4.18 19.31 -11.88
N SER A 185 4.24 18.94 -13.15
CA SER A 185 3.81 19.78 -14.25
C SER A 185 2.30 19.92 -14.37
N ASP A 186 1.84 21.08 -14.87
CA ASP A 186 0.41 21.33 -15.17
C ASP A 186 -0.19 20.27 -16.10
N SER A 187 0.62 19.73 -17.04
CA SER A 187 0.17 18.69 -17.96
C SER A 187 -0.11 17.36 -17.24
N THR A 188 0.65 17.01 -16.20
CA THR A 188 0.35 15.87 -15.34
C THR A 188 -0.95 16.09 -14.57
N PHE A 189 -1.18 17.29 -14.04
CA PHE A 189 -2.44 17.62 -13.38
C PHE A 189 -3.65 17.54 -14.32
N ASP A 190 -3.52 18.00 -15.58
CA ASP A 190 -4.57 17.82 -16.60
C ASP A 190 -4.86 16.34 -16.86
N LEU A 191 -3.82 15.52 -17.02
CA LEU A 191 -3.97 14.07 -17.20
C LEU A 191 -4.68 13.43 -16.01
N MET A 192 -4.27 13.77 -14.78
CA MET A 192 -4.91 13.28 -13.56
C MET A 192 -6.39 13.62 -13.57
N ARG A 193 -6.75 14.89 -13.80
CA ARG A 193 -8.15 15.32 -13.87
C ARG A 193 -8.95 14.54 -14.92
N ARG A 194 -8.42 14.42 -16.14
CA ARG A 194 -9.08 13.71 -17.25
C ARG A 194 -9.25 12.22 -16.99
N SER A 195 -8.35 11.62 -16.21
CA SER A 195 -8.44 10.22 -15.79
C SER A 195 -9.41 9.95 -14.63
N GLY A 196 -10.07 10.99 -14.11
CA GLY A 196 -11.01 10.88 -13.00
C GLY A 196 -10.42 11.20 -11.62
N CYS A 197 -9.22 11.77 -11.52
CA CYS A 197 -8.68 12.21 -10.22
C CYS A 197 -9.59 13.28 -9.61
N LYS A 198 -10.32 12.91 -8.55
CA LYS A 198 -11.34 13.76 -7.93
C LYS A 198 -10.86 14.42 -6.64
N MET A 199 -9.91 13.78 -5.97
CA MET A 199 -9.34 14.26 -4.71
C MET A 199 -7.88 13.81 -4.60
N VAL A 200 -7.04 14.68 -4.04
CA VAL A 200 -5.68 14.36 -3.63
C VAL A 200 -5.60 14.62 -2.13
N PHE A 201 -5.35 13.58 -1.35
CA PHE A 201 -5.21 13.71 0.09
C PHE A 201 -3.77 14.11 0.38
N MET A 202 -3.57 15.29 0.96
CA MET A 202 -2.24 15.85 1.18
C MET A 202 -1.89 15.88 2.66
N GLY A 203 -0.78 15.23 3.03
CA GLY A 203 -0.19 15.38 4.36
C GLY A 203 0.59 16.70 4.45
N ALA A 204 -0.08 17.79 4.85
CA ALA A 204 0.57 19.08 5.09
C ALA A 204 1.26 19.14 6.46
N GLU A 205 0.63 18.56 7.49
CA GLU A 205 1.05 18.46 8.91
C GLU A 205 1.21 19.78 9.69
N SER A 206 1.81 20.81 9.10
CA SER A 206 2.09 22.07 9.78
C SER A 206 2.25 23.23 8.80
N GLY A 207 1.75 24.41 9.18
CA GLY A 207 2.02 25.68 8.49
C GLY A 207 3.24 26.45 9.01
N SER A 208 4.09 25.80 9.82
CA SER A 208 5.33 26.38 10.36
C SER A 208 6.54 25.65 9.79
N ASP A 209 7.41 26.39 9.09
CA ASP A 209 8.68 25.89 8.56
C ASP A 209 9.55 25.23 9.63
N GLU A 210 9.58 25.79 10.84
CA GLU A 210 10.34 25.22 11.96
C GLU A 210 9.83 23.82 12.31
N MET A 211 8.50 23.67 12.42
CA MET A 211 7.88 22.38 12.74
C MET A 211 8.04 21.37 11.62
N LEU A 212 7.92 21.79 10.34
CA LEU A 212 8.16 20.93 9.19
C LEU A 212 9.59 20.38 9.17
N LYS A 213 10.58 21.23 9.50
CA LYS A 213 11.98 20.82 9.66
C LYS A 213 12.15 19.82 10.81
N ARG A 214 11.55 20.07 11.98
CA ARG A 214 11.60 19.15 13.14
C ARG A 214 10.97 17.78 12.82
N MET A 215 9.91 17.77 12.03
CA MET A 215 9.23 16.54 11.58
C MET A 215 9.96 15.83 10.45
N ASN A 216 10.97 16.46 9.84
CA ASN A 216 11.57 16.03 8.58
C ASN A 216 10.49 15.77 7.49
N LYS A 217 9.49 16.66 7.45
CA LYS A 217 8.32 16.51 6.59
C LYS A 217 8.53 17.07 5.19
N GLY A 218 9.59 17.83 4.93
CA GLY A 218 9.77 18.57 3.67
C GLY A 218 8.72 19.67 3.50
N GLY A 219 8.75 20.36 2.35
CA GLY A 219 7.90 21.52 2.08
C GLY A 219 8.30 22.78 2.85
N HIS A 220 7.59 23.87 2.58
CA HIS A 220 7.69 25.17 3.24
C HIS A 220 6.30 25.82 3.30
N SER A 221 6.09 26.71 4.27
CA SER A 221 4.86 27.51 4.45
C SER A 221 4.72 28.61 3.41
#